data_AF-A0A7W5AGE3-F1
#
_entry.id   AF-A0A7W5AGE3-F1
#
_cell.length_a   1.000
_cell.length_b   1.000
_cell.length_c   1.000
_cell.angle_alpha   90.00
_cell.angle_beta   90.00
_cell.angle_gamma   90.00
#
_symmetry.space_group_name_H-M   'P 1'
#
loop_
_entity.id
_entity.type
_entity.pdbx_description
1 polymer ?
#
loop_
_entity_poly.entity_id
_entity_poly.type
_entity_poly.pdbx_seq_one_letter_code
_entity_poly.pdbx_strand_id
1 'polypeptide(L)'
;MTFIAAYDPDRRHQGAAPVGELQAVSAPLALRVDHIGSTSIAGMAAKPVFDVQVSVVDLDGAAAAFDGPLAALGFCRRLYERDHVPAGRADPPHLWAKRYWNRRVPGERQVNLHYRVAGSPAAATGWSPTVRGTA
;
A
#
# COMPACT_ATOMS: atom_id res chain seq x y z
N MET A 1 17.26 -11.08 -5.21
CA MET A 1 17.89 -10.08 -6.11
C MET A 1 16.79 -9.16 -6.61
N THR A 2 16.96 -7.85 -6.50
CA THR A 2 15.92 -6.89 -6.92
C THR A 2 16.34 -6.26 -8.24
N PHE A 3 15.54 -6.41 -9.29
CA PHE A 3 15.76 -5.72 -10.56
C PHE A 3 14.73 -4.60 -10.75
N ILE A 4 15.12 -3.56 -11.48
CA ILE A 4 14.23 -2.49 -11.93
C ILE A 4 13.88 -2.79 -13.38
N ALA A 5 12.58 -2.91 -13.66
CA ALA A 5 12.08 -3.04 -15.01
C ALA A 5 11.84 -1.65 -15.61
N ALA A 6 12.00 -1.53 -16.93
CA ALA A 6 11.63 -0.34 -17.67
C ALA A 6 10.17 0.05 -17.40
N TYR A 7 9.81 1.28 -17.73
CA TYR A 7 8.42 1.71 -17.70
C TYR A 7 7.58 0.82 -18.62
N ASP A 8 6.40 0.44 -18.15
CA ASP A 8 5.40 -0.33 -18.88
C ASP A 8 4.06 0.44 -18.76
N PRO A 9 3.49 0.93 -19.89
CA PRO A 9 2.26 1.71 -19.87
C PRO A 9 1.05 0.93 -19.36
N ASP A 10 1.08 -0.41 -19.42
CA ASP A 10 -0.02 -1.24 -18.99
C ASP A 10 -0.08 -1.44 -17.48
N ARG A 11 0.96 -1.05 -16.73
CA ARG A 11 0.98 -1.20 -15.26
C ARG A 11 -0.19 -0.54 -14.57
N ARG A 12 -0.71 0.57 -15.10
CA ARG A 12 -1.91 1.22 -14.55
C ARG A 12 -3.13 0.31 -14.67
N HIS A 13 -3.32 -0.33 -15.82
CA HIS A 13 -4.41 -1.28 -16.03
C HIS A 13 -4.18 -2.57 -15.23
N GLN A 14 -2.95 -3.08 -15.20
CA GLN A 14 -2.60 -4.27 -14.43
C GLN A 14 -2.81 -4.07 -12.91
N GLY A 15 -2.64 -2.84 -12.42
CA GLY A 15 -2.88 -2.46 -11.02
C GLY A 15 -4.37 -2.45 -10.63
N ALA A 16 -5.30 -2.36 -11.59
CA ALA A 16 -6.74 -2.43 -11.30
C ALA A 16 -7.17 -3.80 -10.77
N ALA A 17 -6.54 -4.88 -11.26
CA ALA A 17 -6.86 -6.24 -10.80
C ALA A 17 -6.58 -6.47 -9.30
N PRO A 18 -5.38 -6.22 -8.75
CA PRO A 18 -5.14 -6.35 -7.32
C PRO A 18 -5.96 -5.34 -6.49
N VAL A 19 -6.26 -4.15 -7.02
CA VAL A 19 -7.17 -3.21 -6.33
C VAL A 19 -8.57 -3.81 -6.18
N GLY A 20 -9.16 -4.36 -7.25
CA GLY A 20 -10.47 -4.98 -7.21
C GLY A 20 -10.53 -6.21 -6.29
N GLU A 21 -9.51 -7.08 -6.36
CA GLU A 21 -9.37 -8.24 -5.47
C GLU A 21 -9.35 -7.81 -4.00
N LEU A 22 -8.50 -6.83 -3.67
CA LEU A 22 -8.36 -6.35 -2.30
C LEU A 22 -9.57 -5.57 -1.83
N GLN A 23 -10.27 -4.85 -2.70
CA GLN A 23 -11.53 -4.21 -2.36
C GLN A 23 -12.60 -5.23 -1.98
N ALA A 24 -12.71 -6.34 -2.72
CA ALA A 24 -13.66 -7.41 -2.41
C ALA A 24 -13.32 -8.09 -1.08
N VAL A 25 -12.04 -8.41 -0.85
CA VAL A 25 -11.58 -9.11 0.37
C VAL A 25 -11.68 -8.24 1.62
N SER A 26 -11.48 -6.94 1.47
CA SER A 26 -11.45 -5.98 2.59
C SER A 26 -12.82 -5.39 2.93
N ALA A 27 -13.85 -5.71 2.16
CA ALA A 27 -15.21 -5.26 2.46
C ALA A 27 -15.76 -5.96 3.72
N PRO A 28 -16.57 -5.27 4.55
CA PRO A 28 -17.03 -3.90 4.40
C PRO A 28 -16.11 -2.85 5.06
N LEU A 29 -15.00 -3.27 5.67
CA LEU A 29 -14.17 -2.38 6.51
C LEU A 29 -13.27 -1.44 5.70
N ALA A 30 -13.01 -1.74 4.43
CA ALA A 30 -12.31 -0.85 3.52
C ALA A 30 -13.15 0.37 3.15
N LEU A 31 -12.65 1.56 3.49
CA LEU A 31 -13.24 2.83 3.09
C LEU A 31 -12.76 3.26 1.70
N ARG A 32 -11.52 2.92 1.34
CA ARG A 32 -10.90 3.24 0.06
C ARG A 32 -9.80 2.23 -0.25
N VAL A 33 -9.62 1.91 -1.53
CA VAL A 33 -8.52 1.06 -2.02
C VAL A 33 -7.87 1.75 -3.22
N ASP A 34 -6.56 1.92 -3.18
CA ASP A 34 -5.80 2.65 -4.21
C ASP A 34 -4.56 1.89 -4.65
N HIS A 35 -4.26 1.94 -5.95
CA HIS A 35 -2.95 1.59 -6.48
C HIS A 35 -1.98 2.75 -6.24
N ILE A 36 -0.92 2.50 -5.46
CA ILE A 36 0.10 3.47 -5.08
C ILE A 36 1.50 3.01 -5.54
N GLY A 37 2.53 3.79 -5.21
CA GLY A 37 3.92 3.45 -5.47
C GLY A 37 4.34 3.67 -6.92
N SER A 38 5.60 3.34 -7.23
CA SER A 38 6.20 3.66 -8.53
C SER A 38 5.47 3.02 -9.72
N THR A 39 4.81 1.88 -9.54
CA THR A 39 4.05 1.22 -10.61
C THR A 39 2.74 1.94 -10.95
N SER A 40 2.26 2.86 -10.11
CA SER A 40 1.09 3.70 -10.40
C SER A 40 1.45 5.02 -11.12
N ILE A 41 2.74 5.31 -11.31
CA ILE A 41 3.24 6.55 -11.92
C ILE A 41 3.58 6.30 -13.39
N ALA A 42 2.91 7.04 -14.30
CA ALA A 42 3.22 6.99 -15.73
C ALA A 42 4.66 7.47 -16.00
N GLY A 43 5.37 6.78 -16.89
CA GLY A 43 6.76 7.06 -17.26
C GLY A 43 7.82 6.56 -16.27
N MET A 44 7.44 5.94 -15.14
CA MET A 44 8.41 5.52 -14.11
C MET A 44 8.87 4.07 -14.27
N ALA A 45 10.19 3.87 -14.35
CA ALA A 45 10.81 2.56 -14.19
C ALA A 45 10.68 2.10 -12.73
N ALA A 46 10.34 0.82 -12.51
CA ALA A 46 9.99 0.32 -11.19
C ALA A 46 10.29 -1.17 -11.05
N LYS A 47 10.34 -1.64 -9.81
CA LYS A 47 10.24 -3.07 -9.53
C LYS A 47 8.86 -3.57 -10.00
N PRO A 48 8.74 -4.79 -10.55
CA PRO A 48 7.45 -5.34 -10.94
C PRO A 48 6.66 -5.85 -9.72
N VAL A 49 6.41 -4.95 -8.77
CA VAL A 49 5.65 -5.18 -7.54
C VAL A 49 4.59 -4.09 -7.46
N PHE A 50 3.34 -4.47 -7.31
CA PHE A 50 2.23 -3.54 -7.12
C PHE A 50 2.12 -3.17 -5.64
N ASP A 51 2.00 -1.88 -5.34
CA ASP A 51 1.67 -1.42 -4.00
C ASP A 51 0.21 -1.00 -3.96
N VAL A 52 -0.57 -1.62 -3.08
CA VAL A 52 -1.98 -1.30 -2.87
C VAL A 52 -2.16 -0.79 -1.45
N GLN A 53 -2.88 0.31 -1.31
CA GLN A 53 -3.28 0.85 -0.02
C GLN A 53 -4.76 0.59 0.22
N VAL A 54 -5.11 0.18 1.43
CA VAL A 54 -6.48 0.17 1.95
C VAL A 54 -6.58 1.16 3.10
N SER A 55 -7.55 2.07 3.03
CA SER A 55 -7.90 2.96 4.14
C SER A 55 -9.00 2.34 4.99
N VAL A 56 -8.77 2.25 6.29
CA VAL A 56 -9.71 1.65 7.27
C VAL A 56 -9.95 2.60 8.44
N VAL A 57 -10.99 2.36 9.24
CA VAL A 57 -11.26 3.11 10.47
C VAL A 57 -10.33 2.71 11.62
N ASP A 58 -10.00 1.42 11.69
CA ASP A 58 -9.24 0.80 12.77
C ASP A 58 -8.32 -0.28 12.21
N LEU A 59 -7.06 -0.28 12.63
CA LEU A 59 -6.04 -1.21 12.13
C LEU A 59 -6.13 -2.57 12.81
N ASP A 60 -6.47 -2.62 14.09
CA ASP A 60 -6.46 -3.87 14.86
C ASP A 60 -7.67 -4.74 14.50
N GLY A 61 -8.86 -4.15 14.44
CA GLY A 61 -10.06 -4.80 13.94
C GLY A 61 -9.94 -5.23 12.49
N ALA A 62 -9.32 -4.40 11.63
CA ALA A 62 -9.09 -4.80 10.24
C ALA A 62 -8.08 -5.96 10.14
N ALA A 63 -6.96 -5.93 10.86
CA ALA A 63 -6.00 -7.03 10.85
C ALA A 63 -6.62 -8.33 11.36
N ALA A 64 -7.34 -8.28 12.49
CA ALA A 64 -8.03 -9.43 13.06
C ALA A 64 -9.06 -10.02 12.08
N ALA A 65 -9.80 -9.18 11.35
CA ALA A 65 -10.78 -9.63 10.38
C ALA A 65 -10.16 -10.26 9.12
N PHE A 66 -9.01 -9.75 8.66
CA PHE A 66 -8.49 -10.09 7.33
C PHE A 66 -7.19 -10.89 7.32
N ASP A 67 -6.53 -11.13 8.45
CA ASP A 67 -5.31 -11.96 8.48
C ASP A 67 -5.54 -13.36 7.89
N GLY A 68 -6.64 -14.02 8.25
CA GLY A 68 -7.02 -15.33 7.69
C GLY A 68 -7.37 -15.26 6.20
N PRO A 69 -8.35 -14.43 5.78
CA PRO A 69 -8.71 -14.26 4.37
C PRO A 69 -7.53 -13.88 3.47
N LEU A 70 -6.66 -12.98 3.89
CA LEU A 70 -5.46 -12.58 3.14
C LEU A 70 -4.45 -13.74 3.07
N ALA A 71 -4.25 -14.48 4.16
CA ALA A 71 -3.38 -15.66 4.15
C ALA A 71 -3.86 -16.72 3.15
N ALA A 72 -5.17 -16.96 3.04
CA ALA A 72 -5.74 -17.86 2.04
C ALA A 72 -5.46 -17.43 0.58
N LEU A 73 -5.20 -16.14 0.35
CA LEU A 73 -4.82 -15.57 -0.94
C LEU A 73 -3.29 -15.46 -1.13
N GLY A 74 -2.50 -16.07 -0.24
CA GLY A 74 -1.04 -16.08 -0.31
C GLY A 74 -0.35 -14.80 0.20
N PHE A 75 -1.08 -13.93 0.92
CA PHE A 75 -0.47 -12.79 1.59
C PHE A 75 0.12 -13.20 2.95
N CYS A 76 1.34 -12.77 3.22
CA CYS A 76 2.00 -12.97 4.51
C CYS A 76 2.04 -11.66 5.30
N ARG A 77 1.50 -11.67 6.53
CA ARG A 77 1.62 -10.53 7.47
C ARG A 77 3.09 -10.26 7.76
N ARG A 78 3.47 -8.98 7.79
CA ARG A 78 4.83 -8.52 8.13
C ARG A 78 4.82 -7.74 9.44
N LEU A 79 5.89 -7.87 10.21
CA LEU A 79 6.07 -7.20 11.51
C LEU A 79 6.30 -5.68 11.41
N TYR A 80 6.39 -5.12 10.20
CA TYR A 80 6.55 -3.69 10.00
C TYR A 80 5.19 -2.98 10.12
N GLU A 81 4.96 -2.33 11.25
CA GLU A 81 3.66 -1.79 11.64
C GLU A 81 3.57 -0.26 11.63
N ARG A 82 4.61 0.43 11.17
CA ARG A 82 4.60 1.88 11.04
C ARG A 82 5.39 2.28 9.81
N ASP A 83 4.95 3.32 9.11
CA ASP A 83 5.75 3.98 8.08
C ASP A 83 6.80 4.91 8.70
N HIS A 84 7.76 5.30 7.87
CA HIS A 84 8.74 6.32 8.21
C HIS A 84 8.08 7.71 8.22
N VAL A 85 8.33 8.50 9.27
CA VAL A 85 7.92 9.91 9.33
C VAL A 85 8.85 10.72 8.41
N PRO A 86 8.34 11.39 7.36
CA PRO A 86 9.19 12.14 6.43
C PRO A 86 10.06 13.18 7.14
N ALA A 87 11.28 13.38 6.63
CA ALA A 87 12.19 14.39 7.16
C ALA A 87 11.53 15.78 7.15
N GLY A 88 11.71 16.53 8.24
CA GLY A 88 11.09 17.84 8.43
C GLY A 88 9.68 17.80 9.04
N ARG A 89 9.13 16.62 9.35
CA ARG A 89 7.91 16.47 10.14
C ARG A 89 8.23 16.01 11.57
N ALA A 90 7.51 16.58 12.53
CA ALA A 90 7.55 16.17 13.95
C ALA A 90 6.27 15.42 14.36
N ASP A 91 5.62 14.76 13.39
CA ASP A 91 4.35 14.06 13.61
C ASP A 91 4.55 12.93 14.65
N PRO A 92 3.61 12.75 15.59
CA PRO A 92 3.63 11.62 16.51
C PRO A 92 3.71 10.27 15.76
N PRO A 93 4.61 9.34 16.15
CA PRO A 93 4.81 8.09 15.40
C PRO A 93 3.57 7.20 15.24
N HIS A 94 2.58 7.30 16.14
CA HIS A 94 1.35 6.51 16.06
C HIS A 94 0.45 6.94 14.88
N LEU A 95 0.56 8.18 14.39
CA LEU A 95 -0.15 8.65 13.19
C LEU A 95 0.34 7.97 11.91
N TRP A 96 1.52 7.35 11.98
CA TRP A 96 2.14 6.61 10.89
C TRP A 96 1.98 5.09 11.04
N ALA A 97 1.09 4.64 11.93
CA ALA A 97 0.77 3.22 12.08
C ALA A 97 0.15 2.63 10.80
N LYS A 98 0.49 1.37 10.56
CA LYS A 98 -0.03 0.57 9.46
C LYS A 98 -0.10 -0.91 9.79
N ARG A 99 -0.78 -1.65 8.93
CA ARG A 99 -0.62 -3.09 8.79
C ARG A 99 -0.14 -3.37 7.38
N TYR A 100 0.82 -4.26 7.25
CA TYR A 100 1.52 -4.58 6.02
C TYR A 100 1.53 -6.08 5.74
N TRP A 101 1.13 -6.46 4.54
CA TRP A 101 1.26 -7.82 4.02
C TRP A 101 1.97 -7.78 2.68
N ASN A 102 2.52 -8.93 2.29
CA ASN A 102 3.03 -9.08 0.94
C ASN A 102 2.63 -10.43 0.34
N ARG A 103 2.34 -10.45 -0.96
CA ARG A 103 2.15 -11.67 -1.74
C ARG A 103 3.34 -11.87 -2.65
N ARG A 104 3.97 -13.04 -2.57
CA ARG A 104 5.18 -13.41 -3.31
C ARG A 104 5.07 -14.83 -3.86
N VAL A 105 3.95 -15.15 -4.49
CA VAL A 105 3.72 -16.45 -5.13
C VAL A 105 4.43 -16.47 -6.49
N PRO A 106 5.29 -17.47 -6.77
CA PRO A 106 5.96 -17.59 -8.07
C PRO A 106 4.94 -17.68 -9.22
N GLY A 107 5.20 -16.96 -10.32
CA GLY A 107 4.30 -16.91 -11.47
C GLY A 107 3.12 -15.94 -11.33
N GLU A 108 2.85 -15.44 -10.12
CA GLU A 108 1.80 -14.46 -9.88
C GLU A 108 2.34 -13.03 -9.76
N ARG A 109 1.42 -12.05 -9.85
CA ARG A 109 1.74 -10.65 -9.55
C ARG A 109 2.13 -10.51 -8.09
N GLN A 110 3.32 -9.93 -7.86
CA GLN A 110 3.76 -9.59 -6.53
C GLN A 110 3.04 -8.34 -6.03
N VAL A 111 2.52 -8.39 -4.81
CA VAL A 111 1.75 -7.29 -4.22
C VAL A 111 2.30 -6.94 -2.83
N ASN A 112 2.41 -5.65 -2.56
CA ASN A 112 2.57 -5.06 -1.24
C ASN A 112 1.23 -4.48 -0.84
N LEU A 113 0.70 -4.87 0.31
CA LEU A 113 -0.60 -4.43 0.80
C LEU A 113 -0.42 -3.63 2.08
N HIS A 114 -0.80 -2.35 2.05
CA HIS A 114 -0.68 -1.43 3.17
C HIS A 114 -2.07 -1.03 3.66
N TYR A 115 -2.40 -1.36 4.90
CA TYR A 115 -3.59 -0.84 5.57
C TYR A 115 -3.19 0.35 6.42
N ARG A 116 -3.95 1.43 6.32
CA ARG A 116 -3.69 2.68 7.04
C ARG A 116 -4.99 3.30 7.52
N VAL A 117 -4.95 4.00 8.64
CA VAL A 117 -6.15 4.69 9.16
C VAL A 117 -6.54 5.83 8.22
N ALA A 118 -7.80 5.89 7.81
CA ALA A 118 -8.30 6.96 6.95
C ALA A 118 -8.08 8.34 7.61
N GLY A 119 -7.64 9.32 6.81
CA GLY A 119 -7.32 10.66 7.30
C GLY A 119 -5.97 10.78 8.03
N SER A 120 -5.26 9.68 8.29
CA SER A 120 -3.90 9.75 8.84
C SER A 120 -2.91 10.26 7.78
N PRO A 121 -1.79 10.87 8.19
CA PRO A 121 -0.75 11.30 7.24
C PRO A 121 -0.17 10.14 6.43
N ALA A 122 -0.12 8.93 6.99
CA ALA A 122 0.33 7.75 6.25
C ALA A 122 -0.66 7.34 5.15
N ALA A 123 -1.96 7.57 5.32
CA ALA A 123 -2.99 7.23 4.34
C ALA A 123 -3.13 8.25 3.20
N ALA A 124 -2.41 9.38 3.25
CA ALA A 124 -2.48 10.39 2.21
C ALA A 124 -2.04 9.83 0.84
N THR A 125 -2.95 9.81 -0.13
CA THR A 125 -2.65 9.39 -1.49
C THR A 125 -2.13 10.59 -2.29
N GLY A 126 -0.87 10.52 -2.71
CA GLY A 126 -0.23 11.53 -3.56
C GLY A 126 1.08 12.02 -2.97
N TRP A 127 2.18 11.75 -3.66
CA TRP A 127 3.41 12.50 -3.47
C TRP A 127 3.15 13.96 -3.87
N SER A 128 3.04 14.87 -2.90
CA SER A 128 3.14 16.31 -3.16
C SER A 128 4.60 16.74 -2.93
N PRO A 129 5.33 17.20 -3.95
CA PRO A 129 6.72 17.65 -3.80
C PRO A 129 6.83 18.97 -2.99
N THR A 130 5.71 19.56 -2.59
CA THR A 130 5.66 20.89 -1.99
C THR A 130 5.85 20.85 -0.47
N VAL A 131 7.01 20.39 0.00
CA VAL A 131 7.61 21.00 1.19
C VAL A 131 8.37 22.21 0.69
N ARG A 132 7.69 23.37 0.59
CA ARG A 132 8.41 24.64 0.55
C ARG A 132 9.05 24.79 1.91
N GLY A 133 10.37 24.62 1.97
CA GLY A 133 11.15 25.16 3.07
C GLY A 133 10.84 26.66 3.12
N THR A 134 10.29 27.10 4.25
CA THR A 134 10.28 28.52 4.58
C THR A 134 11.72 28.90 4.88
N ALA A 135 12.23 29.82 4.07
CA ALA A 135 13.41 30.62 4.38
C ALA A 135 13.21 31.43 5.66
#